data_AF-X0UJ57-F1
#
_entry.id   AF-X0UJ57-F1
#
_cell.length_a   1.000
_cell.length_b   1.000
_cell.length_c   1.000
_cell.angle_alpha   90.00
_cell.angle_beta   90.00
_cell.angle_gamma   90.00
#
_symmetry.space_group_name_H-M   'P 1'
#
loop_
_entity.id
_entity.type
_entity.pdbx_description
1 polymer ?
#
loop_
_entity_poly.entity_id
_entity_poly.type
_entity_poly.pdbx_seq_one_letter_code
_entity_poly.pdbx_strand_id
1 'polypeptide(L)'
;FTIKGKSVLADPDTQVTNYLSGTAGTQPTNLGLVGFKITPTGEHLSWTDLTISLSYGGTMADADITNAKIYVDTGTVGTYDAGTDALVGAQSVNASGGVLIWDAVAGTVTAATDYLIVFDAGAVLSNNETVQAIVTAADITVAGVDSSLSITTSGDVDNEPLHTVTAAVLTGVSNSPAPDTVSDTSTHTVSFTTAGILPADGKIVVTFDPGFDLSEVGDTDISSGTMDGTFTVGISGQELTITRSGGGTNQAPAAVDIVIADITNTS
;
A
#
# COMPACT_ATOMS: atom_id res chain seq x y z
N PHE A 1 19.20 -38.26 24.53
CA PHE A 1 19.21 -36.81 24.82
C PHE A 1 17.77 -36.34 24.82
N THR A 2 17.35 -35.61 25.84
CA THR A 2 15.96 -35.17 26.00
C THR A 2 15.85 -33.75 25.46
N ILE A 3 14.95 -33.52 24.49
CA ILE A 3 14.58 -32.17 24.05
C ILE A 3 14.00 -31.45 25.27
N LYS A 4 14.56 -30.29 25.63
CA LYS A 4 14.09 -29.48 26.77
C LYS A 4 13.24 -28.31 26.29
N GLY A 5 13.45 -27.86 25.07
CA GLY A 5 12.79 -26.72 24.45
C GLY A 5 11.41 -26.97 23.85
N LYS A 6 10.61 -25.90 23.81
CA LYS A 6 9.41 -25.76 22.96
C LYS A 6 9.44 -24.41 22.25
N SER A 7 8.82 -24.35 21.08
CA SER A 7 8.59 -23.11 20.32
C SER A 7 7.08 -22.95 20.12
N VAL A 8 6.54 -21.79 20.46
CA VAL A 8 5.12 -21.46 20.28
C VAL A 8 5.00 -20.25 19.38
N LEU A 9 4.23 -20.39 18.30
CA LEU A 9 3.77 -19.33 17.42
C LEU A 9 2.43 -18.79 17.94
N ALA A 10 2.25 -17.47 17.88
CA ALA A 10 1.01 -16.80 18.21
C ALA A 10 0.88 -15.47 17.47
N ASP A 11 -0.32 -14.90 17.49
CA ASP A 11 -0.56 -13.51 17.14
C ASP A 11 0.31 -12.54 17.97
N PRO A 12 0.74 -11.41 17.39
CA PRO A 12 1.25 -10.29 18.18
C PRO A 12 0.10 -9.62 18.95
N ASP A 13 0.42 -8.81 19.95
CA ASP A 13 -0.62 -8.11 20.73
C ASP A 13 -1.39 -7.08 19.88
N THR A 14 -0.78 -6.59 18.80
CA THR A 14 -1.40 -5.74 17.78
C THR A 14 -0.89 -6.15 16.42
N GLN A 15 -1.80 -6.44 15.50
CA GLN A 15 -1.45 -6.83 14.13
C GLN A 15 -1.27 -5.58 13.24
N VAL A 16 -0.53 -5.75 12.14
CA VAL A 16 -0.37 -4.72 11.12
C VAL A 16 -1.73 -4.34 10.52
N THR A 17 -1.94 -3.05 10.27
CA THR A 17 -3.10 -2.54 9.53
C THR A 17 -2.91 -2.68 8.02
N ASN A 18 -3.87 -2.25 7.21
CA ASN A 18 -3.69 -2.22 5.76
C ASN A 18 -2.76 -1.06 5.34
N TYR A 19 -1.48 -1.37 5.08
CA TYR A 19 -0.46 -0.39 4.67
C TYR A 19 -0.52 -0.03 3.17
N LEU A 20 -1.36 -0.72 2.40
CA LEU A 20 -1.59 -0.44 0.98
C LEU A 20 -2.77 0.53 0.74
N SER A 21 -3.46 0.96 1.79
CA SER A 21 -4.54 1.92 1.64
C SER A 21 -4.02 3.27 1.11
N GLY A 22 -4.63 3.79 0.04
CA GLY A 22 -4.26 5.06 -0.57
C GLY A 22 -3.01 5.02 -1.45
N THR A 23 -2.42 3.85 -1.71
CA THR A 23 -1.17 3.72 -2.47
C THR A 23 -1.37 3.38 -3.96
N ALA A 24 -2.61 3.31 -4.46
CA ALA A 24 -2.84 3.05 -5.87
C ALA A 24 -2.13 4.08 -6.77
N GLY A 25 -1.49 3.60 -7.83
CA GLY A 25 -0.68 4.42 -8.73
C GLY A 25 0.68 4.80 -8.18
N THR A 26 1.11 4.22 -7.05
CA THR A 26 2.43 4.45 -6.45
C THR A 26 3.23 3.15 -6.29
N GLN A 27 4.53 3.27 -6.06
CA GLN A 27 5.43 2.17 -5.71
C GLN A 27 5.93 2.38 -4.26
N PRO A 28 5.13 2.01 -3.25
CA PRO A 28 5.49 2.24 -1.85
C PRO A 28 6.59 1.30 -1.34
N THR A 29 7.31 1.72 -0.30
CA THR A 29 8.41 0.95 0.33
C THR A 29 8.21 0.87 1.84
N ASN A 30 8.85 -0.09 2.50
CA ASN A 30 8.81 -0.31 3.95
C ASN A 30 7.39 -0.58 4.49
N LEU A 31 6.69 -1.49 3.84
CA LEU A 31 5.30 -1.83 4.17
C LEU A 31 5.26 -3.03 5.10
N GLY A 32 4.63 -2.89 6.27
CA GLY A 32 4.36 -4.03 7.13
C GLY A 32 3.41 -5.00 6.45
N LEU A 33 3.79 -6.27 6.37
CA LEU A 33 3.02 -7.34 5.74
C LEU A 33 2.26 -8.15 6.79
N VAL A 34 2.96 -8.66 7.80
CA VAL A 34 2.38 -9.47 8.87
C VAL A 34 3.30 -9.46 10.08
N GLY A 35 2.72 -9.38 11.27
CA GLY A 35 3.40 -9.58 12.54
C GLY A 35 3.05 -10.93 13.15
N PHE A 36 4.00 -11.51 13.90
CA PHE A 36 3.82 -12.77 14.63
C PHE A 36 4.76 -12.87 15.82
N LYS A 37 4.42 -13.70 16.80
CA LYS A 37 5.18 -13.88 18.04
C LYS A 37 5.73 -15.28 18.14
N ILE A 38 7.03 -15.40 18.42
CA ILE A 38 7.67 -16.68 18.79
C ILE A 38 8.01 -16.66 20.28
N THR A 39 7.56 -17.69 21.00
CA THR A 39 7.87 -17.87 22.42
C THR A 39 8.68 -19.15 22.67
N PRO A 40 9.95 -19.04 23.11
CA PRO A 40 10.74 -20.16 23.56
C PRO A 40 10.36 -20.56 24.98
N THR A 41 10.35 -21.86 25.29
CA THR A 41 10.24 -22.37 26.67
C THR A 41 11.29 -23.45 26.90
N GLY A 42 11.92 -23.47 28.08
CA GLY A 42 12.86 -24.51 28.49
C GLY A 42 14.31 -24.27 28.05
N GLU A 43 14.53 -23.79 26.83
CA GLU A 43 15.82 -23.32 26.31
C GLU A 43 15.61 -22.22 25.25
N HIS A 44 16.68 -21.49 24.89
CA HIS A 44 16.65 -20.52 23.80
C HIS A 44 16.60 -21.22 22.43
N LEU A 45 16.07 -20.52 21.42
CA LEU A 45 15.95 -21.07 20.06
C LEU A 45 16.96 -20.42 19.12
N SER A 46 17.60 -21.23 18.29
CA SER A 46 18.30 -20.82 17.08
C SER A 46 17.33 -20.95 15.91
N TRP A 47 16.97 -19.84 15.27
CA TRP A 47 16.03 -19.80 14.15
C TRP A 47 16.78 -19.86 12.82
N THR A 48 16.54 -20.92 12.04
CA THR A 48 17.26 -21.19 10.80
C THR A 48 16.46 -20.81 9.58
N ASP A 49 15.18 -21.17 9.50
CA ASP A 49 14.41 -21.03 8.26
C ASP A 49 13.01 -20.46 8.52
N LEU A 50 12.52 -19.69 7.56
CA LEU A 50 11.14 -19.20 7.48
C LEU A 50 10.65 -19.30 6.03
N THR A 51 9.51 -19.95 5.81
CA THR A 51 8.81 -19.96 4.49
C THR A 51 7.38 -19.49 4.70
N ILE A 52 7.02 -18.29 4.26
CA ILE A 52 5.63 -17.82 4.37
C ILE A 52 4.92 -17.94 3.03
N SER A 53 3.63 -18.29 3.08
CA SER A 53 2.77 -18.32 1.89
C SER A 53 2.12 -16.96 1.65
N LEU A 54 1.94 -16.59 0.39
CA LEU A 54 1.29 -15.37 -0.05
C LEU A 54 0.02 -15.72 -0.84
N SER A 55 -1.07 -15.04 -0.49
CA SER A 55 -2.31 -15.05 -1.26
C SER A 55 -2.49 -13.70 -1.95
N TYR A 56 -2.65 -13.72 -3.26
CA TYR A 56 -2.84 -12.52 -4.07
C TYR A 56 -4.27 -12.39 -4.57
N GLY A 57 -4.70 -11.15 -4.80
CA GLY A 57 -5.95 -10.81 -5.47
C GLY A 57 -5.79 -9.64 -6.43
N GLY A 58 -6.74 -9.52 -7.36
CA GLY A 58 -6.64 -8.56 -8.46
C GLY A 58 -5.51 -8.93 -9.43
N THR A 59 -4.65 -7.96 -9.76
CA THR A 59 -3.47 -8.13 -10.61
C THR A 59 -2.16 -8.32 -9.85
N MET A 60 -2.20 -8.31 -8.52
CA MET A 60 -1.04 -8.51 -7.65
C MET A 60 -0.33 -9.84 -7.98
N ALA A 61 0.98 -9.82 -8.07
CA ALA A 61 1.82 -10.97 -8.36
C ALA A 61 3.15 -10.93 -7.58
N ASP A 62 3.95 -12.00 -7.71
CA ASP A 62 5.26 -12.09 -7.06
C ASP A 62 6.20 -10.92 -7.37
N ALA A 63 6.11 -10.38 -8.60
CA ALA A 63 6.93 -9.24 -9.02
C ALA A 63 6.63 -7.97 -8.22
N ASP A 64 5.47 -7.88 -7.57
CA ASP A 64 5.06 -6.73 -6.76
C ASP A 64 5.56 -6.82 -5.32
N ILE A 65 6.06 -7.99 -4.86
CA ILE A 65 6.52 -8.20 -3.49
C ILE A 65 8.03 -8.44 -3.50
N THR A 66 8.79 -7.39 -3.18
CA THR A 66 10.25 -7.40 -3.23
C THR A 66 10.89 -6.96 -1.91
N ASN A 67 12.19 -7.22 -1.75
CA ASN A 67 13.00 -6.78 -0.62
C ASN A 67 12.41 -7.14 0.76
N ALA A 68 11.67 -8.24 0.86
CA ALA A 68 11.04 -8.66 2.11
C ALA A 68 12.12 -8.99 3.15
N LYS A 69 11.93 -8.47 4.37
CA LYS A 69 12.84 -8.57 5.50
C LYS A 69 12.06 -8.92 6.77
N ILE A 70 12.76 -9.52 7.73
CA ILE A 70 12.23 -9.85 9.04
C ILE A 70 12.83 -8.85 10.03
N TYR A 71 12.00 -8.24 10.86
CA TYR A 71 12.44 -7.36 11.94
C TYR A 71 11.96 -7.89 13.29
N VAL A 72 12.75 -7.64 14.34
CA VAL A 72 12.28 -7.70 15.72
C VAL A 72 11.47 -6.43 15.98
N ASP A 73 10.18 -6.61 16.26
CA ASP A 73 9.22 -5.53 16.46
C ASP A 73 9.22 -5.11 17.94
N THR A 74 9.99 -4.08 18.25
CA THR A 74 10.21 -3.61 19.64
C THR A 74 9.72 -2.19 19.88
N GLY A 75 9.28 -1.50 18.83
CA GLY A 75 8.63 -0.21 18.89
C GLY A 75 7.14 -0.34 19.14
N THR A 76 6.36 0.27 18.26
CA THR A 76 4.90 0.13 18.25
C THR A 76 4.54 -1.14 17.52
N VAL A 77 4.18 -2.17 18.29
CA VAL A 77 3.84 -3.50 17.76
C VAL A 77 2.81 -3.40 16.62
N GLY A 78 3.11 -4.06 15.51
CA GLY A 78 2.31 -4.03 14.28
C GLY A 78 2.64 -2.85 13.36
N THR A 79 3.71 -2.11 13.62
CA THR A 79 4.18 -1.03 12.74
C THR A 79 5.67 -1.12 12.49
N TYR A 80 6.12 -0.72 11.31
CA TYR A 80 7.55 -0.64 11.02
C TYR A 80 8.12 0.69 11.50
N ASP A 81 8.94 0.65 12.54
CA ASP A 81 9.59 1.78 13.16
C ASP A 81 11.08 1.83 12.79
N ALA A 82 11.39 2.55 11.71
CA ALA A 82 12.76 2.67 11.20
C ALA A 82 13.76 3.11 12.26
N GLY A 83 14.78 2.28 12.51
CA GLY A 83 15.83 2.52 13.50
C GLY A 83 15.51 2.06 14.93
N THR A 84 14.25 1.72 15.21
CA THR A 84 13.84 1.03 16.44
C THR A 84 13.78 -0.47 16.19
N ASP A 85 13.13 -0.87 15.10
CA ASP A 85 13.01 -2.27 14.73
C ASP A 85 14.33 -2.82 14.21
N ALA A 86 14.80 -3.89 14.86
CA ALA A 86 16.09 -4.47 14.56
C ALA A 86 15.94 -5.54 13.47
N LEU A 87 16.68 -5.41 12.38
CA LEU A 87 16.70 -6.41 11.32
C LEU A 87 17.17 -7.76 11.86
N VAL A 88 16.41 -8.81 11.59
CA VAL A 88 16.78 -10.19 11.88
C VAL A 88 17.64 -10.72 10.73
N GLY A 89 18.90 -11.00 11.01
CA GLY A 89 19.88 -11.37 10.00
C GLY A 89 20.20 -10.21 9.05
N ALA A 90 20.63 -10.53 7.83
CA ALA A 90 20.96 -9.54 6.78
C ALA A 90 20.30 -9.86 5.43
N GLN A 91 19.46 -10.89 5.38
CA GLN A 91 18.85 -11.37 4.15
C GLN A 91 17.60 -10.55 3.81
N SER A 92 17.45 -10.23 2.53
CA SER A 92 16.20 -9.79 1.94
C SER A 92 15.82 -10.76 0.83
N VAL A 93 14.53 -11.06 0.71
CA VAL A 93 14.02 -12.05 -0.24
C VAL A 93 12.93 -11.42 -1.12
N ASN A 94 12.75 -11.96 -2.32
CA ASN A 94 11.66 -11.57 -3.21
C ASN A 94 10.65 -12.70 -3.27
N ALA A 95 9.38 -12.39 -3.51
CA ALA A 95 8.38 -13.42 -3.70
C ALA A 95 8.68 -14.25 -4.96
N SER A 96 8.42 -15.54 -4.88
CA SER A 96 8.55 -16.46 -6.01
C SER A 96 7.67 -17.68 -5.78
N GLY A 97 6.73 -17.93 -6.69
CA GLY A 97 5.78 -19.03 -6.56
C GLY A 97 4.76 -18.81 -5.45
N GLY A 98 4.44 -17.56 -5.12
CA GLY A 98 3.52 -17.24 -4.02
C GLY A 98 4.10 -17.50 -2.63
N VAL A 99 5.42 -17.50 -2.47
CA VAL A 99 6.09 -17.67 -1.17
C VAL A 99 7.27 -16.72 -1.01
N LEU A 100 7.60 -16.41 0.24
CA LEU A 100 8.86 -15.77 0.64
C LEU A 100 9.65 -16.78 1.47
N ILE A 101 10.90 -17.04 1.08
CA ILE A 101 11.75 -18.09 1.67
C ILE A 101 13.03 -17.46 2.20
N TRP A 102 13.21 -17.49 3.51
CA TRP A 102 14.48 -17.24 4.18
C TRP A 102 15.09 -18.58 4.60
N ASP A 103 16.18 -18.98 3.96
CA ASP A 103 16.93 -20.23 4.21
C ASP A 103 18.08 -20.08 5.24
N ALA A 104 18.24 -18.87 5.78
CA ALA A 104 19.10 -18.59 6.92
C ALA A 104 18.65 -17.30 7.63
N VAL A 105 17.69 -17.43 8.55
CA VAL A 105 17.13 -16.36 9.39
C VAL A 105 18.13 -15.87 10.45
N ALA A 106 19.13 -16.68 10.84
CA ALA A 106 20.24 -16.32 11.73
C ALA A 106 19.83 -15.60 13.04
N GLY A 107 18.62 -15.87 13.53
CA GLY A 107 18.05 -15.26 14.74
C GLY A 107 18.26 -16.13 15.98
N THR A 108 18.40 -15.51 17.16
CA THR A 108 18.32 -16.20 18.45
C THR A 108 17.11 -15.68 19.23
N VAL A 109 16.18 -16.57 19.58
CA VAL A 109 14.98 -16.22 20.33
C VAL A 109 15.17 -16.61 21.79
N THR A 110 15.31 -15.61 22.66
CA THR A 110 15.65 -15.82 24.08
C THR A 110 14.46 -15.67 25.04
N ALA A 111 13.43 -14.96 24.60
CA ALA A 111 12.18 -14.71 25.31
C ALA A 111 11.03 -14.64 24.29
N ALA A 112 9.79 -14.42 24.74
CA ALA A 112 8.69 -14.11 23.82
C ALA A 112 9.06 -12.85 23.02
N THR A 113 9.00 -12.94 21.70
CA THR A 113 9.46 -11.88 20.80
C THR A 113 8.49 -11.72 19.65
N ASP A 114 8.05 -10.49 19.45
CA ASP A 114 7.28 -10.05 18.28
C ASP A 114 8.23 -9.82 17.09
N TYR A 115 7.81 -10.30 15.93
CA TYR A 115 8.49 -10.14 14.66
C TYR A 115 7.54 -9.51 13.64
N LEU A 116 8.11 -8.73 12.73
CA LEU A 116 7.40 -8.07 11.65
C LEU A 116 8.06 -8.40 10.31
N ILE A 117 7.26 -8.84 9.35
CA ILE A 117 7.68 -8.92 7.95
C ILE A 117 7.39 -7.59 7.28
N VAL A 118 8.39 -7.03 6.62
CA VAL A 118 8.29 -5.76 5.90
C VAL A 118 8.78 -5.97 4.47
N PHE A 119 8.08 -5.40 3.48
CA PHE A 119 8.42 -5.52 2.06
C PHE A 119 8.36 -4.18 1.33
N ASP A 120 8.89 -4.16 0.11
CA ASP A 120 8.76 -3.06 -0.84
C ASP A 120 7.92 -3.49 -2.05
N ALA A 121 7.10 -2.57 -2.56
CA ALA A 121 6.41 -2.78 -3.83
C ALA A 121 7.43 -2.84 -4.98
N GLY A 122 7.45 -3.96 -5.71
CA GLY A 122 8.35 -4.16 -6.84
C GLY A 122 7.94 -3.43 -8.12
N ALA A 123 6.68 -3.00 -8.20
CA ALA A 123 6.11 -2.21 -9.29
C ALA A 123 5.11 -1.16 -8.76
N VAL A 124 4.58 -0.34 -9.67
CA VAL A 124 3.46 0.56 -9.35
C VAL A 124 2.21 -0.26 -9.13
N LEU A 125 1.61 -0.14 -7.95
CA LEU A 125 0.43 -0.90 -7.56
C LEU A 125 -0.85 -0.30 -8.15
N SER A 126 -1.82 -1.16 -8.44
CA SER A 126 -3.12 -0.82 -9.00
C SER A 126 -4.24 -0.96 -7.97
N ASN A 127 -5.28 -0.14 -8.13
CA ASN A 127 -6.45 -0.18 -7.25
C ASN A 127 -7.10 -1.59 -7.24
N ASN A 128 -7.53 -2.04 -6.06
CA ASN A 128 -8.11 -3.36 -5.78
C ASN A 128 -7.14 -4.56 -5.88
N GLU A 129 -5.84 -4.33 -6.01
CA GLU A 129 -4.85 -5.38 -5.75
C GLU A 129 -4.82 -5.74 -4.26
N THR A 130 -4.61 -7.02 -3.96
CA THR A 130 -4.55 -7.48 -2.56
C THR A 130 -3.41 -8.46 -2.33
N VAL A 131 -2.86 -8.43 -1.12
CA VAL A 131 -1.91 -9.44 -0.64
C VAL A 131 -2.23 -9.78 0.82
N GLN A 132 -2.15 -11.07 1.16
CA GLN A 132 -2.18 -11.58 2.53
C GLN A 132 -1.04 -12.57 2.68
N ALA A 133 -0.25 -12.43 3.75
CA ALA A 133 0.71 -13.45 4.15
C ALA A 133 0.03 -14.42 5.13
N ILE A 134 0.41 -15.69 5.04
CA ILE A 134 -0.07 -16.75 5.93
C ILE A 134 1.14 -17.32 6.65
N VAL A 135 1.09 -17.37 7.98
CA VAL A 135 2.21 -17.82 8.82
C VAL A 135 1.72 -18.91 9.77
N THR A 136 2.22 -20.12 9.57
CA THR A 136 1.86 -21.30 10.35
C THR A 136 3.06 -21.82 11.14
N ALA A 137 2.82 -22.66 12.15
CA ALA A 137 3.91 -23.30 12.87
C ALA A 137 4.83 -24.14 11.95
N ALA A 138 4.32 -24.68 10.85
CA ALA A 138 5.11 -25.49 9.90
C ALA A 138 6.13 -24.66 9.11
N ASP A 139 5.91 -23.35 9.04
CA ASP A 139 6.73 -22.41 8.28
C ASP A 139 8.03 -22.05 9.01
N ILE A 140 8.13 -22.34 10.31
CA ILE A 140 9.22 -21.91 11.19
C ILE A 140 10.10 -23.11 11.58
N THR A 141 11.36 -23.08 11.16
CA THR A 141 12.36 -24.07 11.56
C THR A 141 13.29 -23.50 12.63
N VAL A 142 13.28 -24.14 13.80
CA VAL A 142 14.12 -23.77 14.95
C VAL A 142 14.82 -24.99 15.56
N ALA A 143 15.96 -24.73 16.19
CA ALA A 143 16.68 -25.69 17.02
C ALA A 143 16.95 -25.12 18.41
N GLY A 144 17.13 -25.97 19.40
CA GLY A 144 17.56 -25.55 20.72
C GLY A 144 19.01 -25.07 20.70
N VAL A 145 19.29 -23.89 21.28
CA VAL A 145 20.67 -23.36 21.33
C VAL A 145 21.58 -24.28 22.15
N ASP A 146 21.09 -24.78 23.28
CA ASP A 146 21.87 -25.63 24.19
C ASP A 146 21.91 -27.08 23.71
N SER A 147 20.77 -27.59 23.24
CA SER A 147 20.65 -28.99 22.85
C SER A 147 21.10 -29.27 21.41
N SER A 148 21.11 -28.26 20.53
CA SER A 148 21.30 -28.40 19.07
C SER A 148 20.32 -29.37 18.40
N LEU A 149 19.18 -29.64 19.04
CA LEU A 149 18.13 -30.51 18.51
C LEU A 149 17.05 -29.67 17.83
N SER A 150 16.44 -30.22 16.77
CA SER A 150 15.26 -29.59 16.16
C SER A 150 14.12 -29.52 17.17
N ILE A 151 13.42 -28.38 17.17
CA ILE A 151 12.26 -28.14 18.01
C ILE A 151 11.07 -27.89 17.08
N THR A 152 9.99 -28.62 17.30
CA THR A 152 8.73 -28.38 16.58
C THR A 152 8.07 -27.13 17.13
N THR A 153 7.77 -26.19 16.24
CA THR A 153 6.90 -25.05 16.56
C THR A 153 5.44 -25.51 16.60
N SER A 154 4.66 -24.95 17.51
CA SER A 154 3.21 -25.21 17.66
C SER A 154 2.44 -23.90 17.77
N GLY A 155 1.13 -23.92 17.54
CA GLY A 155 0.31 -22.70 17.52
C GLY A 155 0.27 -22.09 16.13
N ASP A 156 -0.51 -21.04 15.98
CA ASP A 156 -0.85 -20.43 14.70
C ASP A 156 -0.92 -18.91 14.84
N VAL A 157 -0.83 -18.21 13.72
CA VAL A 157 -1.30 -16.83 13.59
C VAL A 157 -2.70 -16.92 12.99
N ASP A 158 -3.69 -16.33 13.63
CA ASP A 158 -5.10 -16.45 13.25
C ASP A 158 -5.70 -15.10 12.78
N ASN A 159 -4.89 -14.04 12.79
CA ASN A 159 -5.31 -12.68 12.51
C ASN A 159 -4.54 -12.02 11.36
N GLU A 160 -3.94 -12.77 10.44
CA GLU A 160 -3.12 -12.18 9.38
C GLU A 160 -3.89 -11.16 8.54
N PRO A 161 -3.35 -9.96 8.33
CA PRO A 161 -4.07 -8.87 7.69
C PRO A 161 -4.15 -9.08 6.18
N LEU A 162 -5.34 -8.84 5.62
CA LEU A 162 -5.50 -8.63 4.19
C LEU A 162 -5.16 -7.17 3.86
N HIS A 163 -4.13 -6.98 3.05
CA HIS A 163 -3.79 -5.66 2.51
C HIS A 163 -4.50 -5.46 1.19
N THR A 164 -5.13 -4.30 1.03
CA THR A 164 -5.85 -3.92 -0.17
C THR A 164 -5.38 -2.57 -0.64
N VAL A 165 -4.90 -2.51 -1.88
CA VAL A 165 -4.53 -1.26 -2.54
C VAL A 165 -5.82 -0.48 -2.83
N THR A 166 -5.91 0.72 -2.28
CA THR A 166 -7.02 1.64 -2.55
C THR A 166 -6.51 2.94 -3.14
N ALA A 167 -7.33 3.59 -3.96
CA ALA A 167 -7.05 4.95 -4.41
C ALA A 167 -7.10 5.93 -3.24
N ALA A 168 -6.18 6.89 -3.25
CA ALA A 168 -6.21 8.02 -2.34
C ALA A 168 -7.51 8.82 -2.50
N VAL A 169 -8.16 9.15 -1.39
CA VAL A 169 -9.42 9.90 -1.38
C VAL A 169 -9.14 11.40 -1.55
N LEU A 170 -9.86 12.05 -2.46
CA LEU A 170 -9.86 13.52 -2.57
C LEU A 170 -10.68 14.14 -1.43
N THR A 171 -10.20 15.26 -0.88
CA THR A 171 -10.92 16.02 0.14
C THR A 171 -11.25 17.43 -0.35
N GLY A 172 -12.19 18.13 0.30
CA GLY A 172 -12.55 19.50 -0.08
C GLY A 172 -13.11 19.64 -1.51
N VAL A 173 -13.71 18.57 -2.04
CA VAL A 173 -14.25 18.55 -3.40
C VAL A 173 -15.42 19.52 -3.51
N SER A 174 -15.34 20.45 -4.47
CA SER A 174 -16.37 21.44 -4.75
C SER A 174 -16.36 21.86 -6.22
N ASN A 175 -17.48 22.43 -6.66
CA ASN A 175 -17.67 22.98 -7.99
C ASN A 175 -18.51 24.25 -7.86
N SER A 176 -18.05 25.35 -8.45
CA SER A 176 -18.74 26.65 -8.46
C SER A 176 -18.92 27.12 -9.91
N PRO A 177 -20.10 26.92 -10.53
CA PRO A 177 -20.42 27.49 -11.83
C PRO A 177 -20.70 29.00 -11.73
N ALA A 178 -20.34 29.73 -12.79
CA ALA A 178 -20.74 31.12 -12.99
C ALA A 178 -20.89 31.45 -14.49
N PRO A 179 -22.06 31.94 -14.94
CA PRO A 179 -23.35 31.98 -14.21
C PRO A 179 -23.85 30.56 -13.85
N ASP A 180 -24.81 30.47 -12.92
CA ASP A 180 -25.37 29.22 -12.40
C ASP A 180 -26.83 28.96 -12.86
N THR A 181 -27.29 29.71 -13.86
CA THR A 181 -28.65 29.65 -14.39
C THR A 181 -28.80 28.75 -15.62
N VAL A 182 -30.00 28.19 -15.80
CA VAL A 182 -30.33 27.32 -16.93
C VAL A 182 -30.24 28.09 -18.26
N SER A 183 -29.79 27.39 -19.30
CA SER A 183 -29.47 27.85 -20.66
C SER A 183 -28.22 28.71 -20.78
N ASP A 184 -27.54 29.05 -19.68
CA ASP A 184 -26.29 29.78 -19.76
C ASP A 184 -25.10 28.85 -19.99
N THR A 185 -24.15 29.36 -20.78
CA THR A 185 -22.79 28.85 -20.85
C THR A 185 -21.99 29.42 -19.69
N SER A 186 -21.42 28.53 -18.89
CA SER A 186 -20.84 28.84 -17.59
C SER A 186 -19.38 28.42 -17.49
N THR A 187 -18.66 29.12 -16.63
CA THR A 187 -17.32 28.74 -16.19
C THR A 187 -17.43 28.05 -14.83
N HIS A 188 -16.95 26.83 -14.75
CA HIS A 188 -16.89 26.04 -13.54
C HIS A 188 -15.53 26.14 -12.88
N THR A 189 -15.49 26.56 -11.62
CA THR A 189 -14.29 26.41 -10.78
C THR A 189 -14.44 25.16 -9.94
N VAL A 190 -13.73 24.10 -10.31
CA VAL A 190 -13.63 22.84 -9.57
C VAL A 190 -12.45 22.93 -8.62
N SER A 191 -12.62 22.53 -7.37
CA SER A 191 -11.55 22.52 -6.37
C SER A 191 -11.58 21.24 -5.56
N PHE A 192 -10.40 20.73 -5.23
CA PHE A 192 -10.21 19.55 -4.38
C PHE A 192 -8.81 19.58 -3.76
N THR A 193 -8.54 18.68 -2.82
CA THR A 193 -7.20 18.47 -2.24
C THR A 193 -6.79 17.03 -2.50
N THR A 194 -5.61 16.84 -3.10
CA THR A 194 -5.04 15.52 -3.33
C THR A 194 -4.34 15.02 -2.06
N ALA A 195 -4.49 13.73 -1.75
CA ALA A 195 -3.70 13.10 -0.70
C ALA A 195 -2.38 12.50 -1.21
N GLY A 196 -2.28 12.25 -2.52
CA GLY A 196 -1.08 11.78 -3.21
C GLY A 196 -0.50 12.84 -4.17
N ILE A 197 0.68 12.52 -4.72
CA ILE A 197 1.30 13.33 -5.78
C ILE A 197 0.37 13.32 -7.00
N LEU A 198 0.14 14.48 -7.60
CA LEU A 198 -0.51 14.61 -8.90
C LEU A 198 0.59 14.67 -9.98
N PRO A 199 0.74 13.63 -10.83
CA PRO A 199 1.82 13.59 -11.82
C PRO A 199 1.69 14.70 -12.87
N ALA A 200 2.82 15.12 -13.45
CA ALA A 200 2.87 16.09 -14.55
C ALA A 200 2.13 15.63 -15.82
N ASP A 201 1.93 14.32 -15.95
CA ASP A 201 1.18 13.64 -17.01
C ASP A 201 -0.11 12.96 -16.49
N GLY A 202 -0.54 13.31 -15.28
CA GLY A 202 -1.72 12.76 -14.63
C GLY A 202 -3.03 13.17 -15.30
N LYS A 203 -4.11 12.47 -14.95
CA LYS A 203 -5.47 12.76 -15.42
C LYS A 203 -6.37 13.18 -14.27
N ILE A 204 -7.28 14.09 -14.58
CA ILE A 204 -8.33 14.56 -13.67
C ILE A 204 -9.65 14.34 -14.41
N VAL A 205 -10.52 13.53 -13.82
CA VAL A 205 -11.82 13.20 -14.41
C VAL A 205 -12.90 13.90 -13.60
N VAL A 206 -13.69 14.73 -14.27
CA VAL A 206 -14.86 15.38 -13.69
C VAL A 206 -16.10 14.81 -14.37
N THR A 207 -16.97 14.20 -13.57
CA THR A 207 -18.26 13.70 -14.05
C THR A 207 -19.33 14.74 -13.76
N PHE A 208 -19.97 15.24 -14.80
CA PHE A 208 -21.12 16.13 -14.69
C PHE A 208 -22.42 15.30 -14.63
N ASP A 209 -23.45 15.86 -14.01
CA ASP A 209 -24.78 15.25 -14.07
C ASP A 209 -25.39 15.41 -15.48
N PRO A 210 -26.37 14.58 -15.86
CA PRO A 210 -27.20 14.86 -17.01
C PRO A 210 -27.82 16.26 -16.89
N GLY A 211 -27.80 17.03 -17.98
CA GLY A 211 -28.24 18.42 -17.96
C GLY A 211 -27.11 19.42 -18.22
N PHE A 212 -25.84 19.02 -18.12
CA PHE A 212 -24.72 19.84 -18.57
C PHE A 212 -24.24 19.39 -19.96
N ASP A 213 -24.15 20.32 -20.90
CA ASP A 213 -23.56 20.08 -22.22
C ASP A 213 -22.08 20.46 -22.18
N LEU A 214 -21.23 19.47 -22.48
CA LEU A 214 -19.77 19.57 -22.48
C LEU A 214 -19.20 19.69 -23.89
N SER A 215 -20.03 19.63 -24.93
CA SER A 215 -19.58 19.43 -26.32
C SER A 215 -18.74 20.55 -26.90
N GLU A 216 -18.85 21.76 -26.36
CA GLU A 216 -18.06 22.93 -26.75
C GLU A 216 -16.77 23.09 -25.93
N VAL A 217 -16.56 22.29 -24.86
CA VAL A 217 -15.35 22.38 -24.02
C VAL A 217 -14.13 21.87 -24.79
N GLY A 218 -13.14 22.72 -24.98
CA GLY A 218 -11.85 22.43 -25.60
C GLY A 218 -10.64 22.64 -24.69
N ASP A 219 -9.44 22.34 -25.24
CA ASP A 219 -8.18 22.43 -24.51
C ASP A 219 -7.89 23.84 -23.95
N THR A 220 -8.32 24.88 -24.66
CA THR A 220 -8.11 26.29 -24.28
C THR A 220 -9.02 26.75 -23.14
N ASP A 221 -10.04 25.95 -22.81
CA ASP A 221 -11.06 26.29 -21.82
C ASP A 221 -10.68 25.77 -20.44
N ILE A 222 -9.56 25.04 -20.35
CA ILE A 222 -8.99 24.53 -19.12
C ILE A 222 -7.85 25.43 -18.65
N SER A 223 -7.97 25.92 -17.41
CA SER A 223 -6.86 26.58 -16.73
C SER A 223 -6.81 26.20 -15.25
N SER A 224 -5.68 26.52 -14.60
CA SER A 224 -5.49 26.26 -13.17
C SER A 224 -4.57 27.33 -12.60
N GLY A 225 -4.86 27.78 -11.37
CA GLY A 225 -3.97 28.66 -10.60
C GLY A 225 -2.92 27.90 -9.78
N THR A 226 -3.13 26.60 -9.56
CA THR A 226 -2.31 25.75 -8.68
C THR A 226 -1.46 24.74 -9.44
N MET A 227 -1.78 24.47 -10.69
CA MET A 227 -1.05 23.56 -11.57
C MET A 227 -0.35 24.30 -12.71
N ASP A 228 0.85 23.83 -13.06
CA ASP A 228 1.59 24.23 -14.25
C ASP A 228 1.40 23.25 -15.41
N GLY A 229 2.02 23.58 -16.56
CA GLY A 229 1.98 22.77 -17.77
C GLY A 229 0.81 23.11 -18.70
N THR A 230 0.52 22.21 -19.62
CA THR A 230 -0.60 22.30 -20.56
C THR A 230 -1.62 21.20 -20.29
N PHE A 231 -2.86 21.45 -20.69
CA PHE A 231 -3.96 20.52 -20.55
C PHE A 231 -4.50 20.12 -21.91
N THR A 232 -4.96 18.88 -22.01
CA THR A 232 -5.80 18.42 -23.12
C THR A 232 -7.09 17.81 -22.59
N VAL A 233 -8.15 17.91 -23.36
CA VAL A 233 -9.50 17.48 -23.00
C VAL A 233 -9.91 16.25 -23.81
N GLY A 234 -10.55 15.30 -23.14
CA GLY A 234 -11.32 14.22 -23.76
C GLY A 234 -12.69 14.14 -23.12
N ILE A 235 -13.74 14.09 -23.93
CA ILE A 235 -15.13 14.02 -23.46
C ILE A 235 -15.73 12.68 -23.86
N SER A 236 -16.40 12.02 -22.91
CA SER A 236 -17.19 10.81 -23.16
C SER A 236 -18.51 10.90 -22.39
N GLY A 237 -19.59 11.27 -23.08
CA GLY A 237 -20.86 11.58 -22.42
C GLY A 237 -20.69 12.74 -21.45
N GLN A 238 -20.96 12.50 -20.16
CA GLN A 238 -20.80 13.49 -19.09
C GLN A 238 -19.45 13.44 -18.38
N GLU A 239 -18.53 12.58 -18.80
CA GLU A 239 -17.18 12.53 -18.24
C GLU A 239 -16.24 13.44 -19.04
N LEU A 240 -15.75 14.47 -18.37
CA LEU A 240 -14.67 15.33 -18.84
C LEU A 240 -13.34 14.80 -18.29
N THR A 241 -12.48 14.27 -19.15
CA THR A 241 -11.11 13.88 -18.81
C THR A 241 -10.15 15.00 -19.19
N ILE A 242 -9.53 15.61 -18.18
CA ILE A 242 -8.47 16.59 -18.33
C ILE A 242 -7.14 15.86 -18.15
N THR A 243 -6.33 15.82 -19.20
CA THR A 243 -4.99 15.21 -19.16
C THR A 243 -3.94 16.31 -19.06
N ARG A 244 -3.10 16.25 -18.03
CA ARG A 244 -1.88 17.07 -17.97
C ARG A 244 -0.91 16.52 -19.03
N SER A 245 -0.36 17.35 -19.91
CA SER A 245 0.40 16.85 -21.08
C SER A 245 1.88 16.53 -20.80
N GLY A 246 2.31 16.47 -19.53
CA GLY A 246 3.70 16.17 -19.15
C GLY A 246 4.68 17.35 -19.23
N GLY A 247 4.24 18.53 -19.69
CA GLY A 247 5.08 19.73 -19.80
C GLY A 247 5.26 20.53 -18.50
N GLY A 248 4.61 20.12 -17.41
CA GLY A 248 4.67 20.73 -16.08
C GLY A 248 5.51 19.94 -15.08
N THR A 249 5.33 20.23 -13.79
CA THR A 249 5.98 19.54 -12.67
C THR A 249 5.00 18.57 -11.97
N ASN A 250 5.56 17.58 -11.27
CA ASN A 250 4.78 16.77 -10.35
C ASN A 250 4.38 17.63 -9.15
N GLN A 251 3.09 17.69 -8.85
CA GLN A 251 2.58 18.47 -7.72
C GLN A 251 2.50 17.58 -6.48
N ALA A 252 3.12 18.03 -5.38
CA ALA A 252 2.97 17.37 -4.07
C ALA A 252 1.52 17.46 -3.57
N PRO A 253 1.09 16.61 -2.62
CA PRO A 253 -0.26 16.67 -2.04
C PRO A 253 -0.63 18.09 -1.60
N ALA A 254 -1.66 18.66 -2.23
CA ALA A 254 -2.05 20.06 -2.04
C ALA A 254 -3.48 20.32 -2.52
N ALA A 255 -3.97 21.52 -2.21
CA ALA A 255 -5.18 22.05 -2.83
C ALA A 255 -4.94 22.31 -4.33
N VAL A 256 -5.89 21.89 -5.14
CA VAL A 256 -5.93 22.01 -6.59
C VAL A 256 -7.20 22.74 -6.99
N ASP A 257 -7.06 23.66 -7.94
CA ASP A 257 -8.14 24.34 -8.63
C ASP A 257 -8.06 24.05 -10.13
N ILE A 258 -9.22 23.89 -10.76
CA ILE A 258 -9.36 23.77 -12.20
C ILE A 258 -10.54 24.63 -12.61
N VAL A 259 -10.27 25.53 -13.55
CA VAL A 259 -11.29 26.33 -14.21
C VAL A 259 -11.60 25.68 -15.54
N ILE A 260 -12.88 25.43 -15.79
CA ILE A 260 -13.42 24.81 -17.00
C ILE A 260 -14.47 25.76 -17.56
N ALA A 261 -14.17 26.42 -18.68
CA ALA A 261 -15.13 27.27 -19.38
C ALA A 261 -16.02 26.46 -20.33
N ASP A 262 -16.99 27.14 -20.95
CA ASP A 262 -17.82 26.64 -22.06
C ASP A 262 -18.70 25.42 -21.76
N ILE A 263 -19.10 25.27 -20.49
CA ILE A 263 -20.10 24.26 -20.09
C ILE A 263 -21.49 24.90 -20.08
N THR A 264 -22.42 24.36 -20.85
CA THR A 264 -23.79 24.90 -20.91
C THR A 264 -24.72 24.12 -19.98
N ASN A 265 -25.39 24.81 -19.06
CA ASN A 265 -26.46 24.21 -18.27
C ASN A 265 -27.75 24.15 -19.12
N THR A 266 -28.24 22.97 -19.42
CA THR A 266 -29.42 22.74 -20.28
C THR A 266 -30.71 22.47 -19.51
N SER A 267 -30.67 22.29 -18.18
CA SER A 267 -31.85 21.96 -17.37
C SER A 267 -31.76 22.33 -15.90
#